data_AF-A0A0D6M8F2-F1
#
_entry.id   AF-A0A0D6M8F2-F1
#
_cell.length_a   1.000
_cell.length_b   1.000
_cell.length_c   1.000
_cell.angle_alpha   90.00
_cell.angle_beta   90.00
_cell.angle_gamma   90.00
#
_symmetry.space_group_name_H-M   'P 1'
#
loop_
_entity.id
_entity.type
_entity.pdbx_description
1 polymer ?
#
loop_
_entity_poly.entity_id
_entity_poly.type
_entity_poly.pdbx_seq_one_letter_code
_entity_poly.pdbx_strand_id
1 'polypeptide(L)' 'MNSDHMTEENVRMVCAQVVCTVCDLLGDEASPQHVEAWIEMMRYLGRKLLDGHEYAKLTAKHRISINRNDHHLFLML' A
#
# COMPACT_ATOMS: atom_id res chain seq x y z
N MET A 1 -0.94 1.23 -24.15
CA MET A 1 -1.54 0.41 -23.08
C MET A 1 -0.68 0.58 -21.83
N ASN A 2 -1.03 1.50 -20.93
CA ASN A 2 -0.47 1.51 -19.58
C ASN A 2 -1.45 0.72 -18.72
N SER A 3 -1.21 -0.58 -18.53
CA SER A 3 -1.89 -1.32 -17.47
C SER A 3 -1.39 -0.74 -16.16
N ASP A 4 -2.25 0.03 -15.50
CA ASP A 4 -1.96 0.57 -14.18
C ASP A 4 -1.93 -0.61 -13.20
N HIS A 5 -0.78 -1.26 -13.05
CA HIS A 5 -0.65 -2.51 -12.30
C HIS A 5 -0.92 -2.32 -10.80
N MET A 6 -0.96 -1.07 -10.33
CA MET A 6 -1.16 -0.71 -8.93
C MET A 6 -2.58 -0.16 -8.70
N THR A 7 -3.59 -1.00 -8.92
CA THR A 7 -4.97 -0.70 -8.52
C THR A 7 -5.21 -1.07 -7.05
N GLU A 8 -6.25 -0.49 -6.44
CA GLU A 8 -6.71 -0.88 -5.10
C GLU A 8 -6.97 -2.39 -5.00
N GLU A 9 -7.58 -2.95 -6.04
CA GLU A 9 -7.83 -4.39 -6.14
C GLU A 9 -6.53 -5.20 -6.11
N ASN A 10 -5.56 -4.86 -6.97
CA ASN A 10 -4.28 -5.59 -7.04
C ASN A 10 -3.49 -5.49 -5.73
N VAL A 11 -3.47 -4.31 -5.10
CA VAL A 11 -2.81 -4.12 -3.79
C VAL A 11 -3.48 -4.97 -2.72
N ARG A 12 -4.81 -5.00 -2.67
CA ARG A 12 -5.55 -5.86 -1.73
C ARG A 12 -5.27 -7.35 -1.97
N MET A 13 -5.27 -7.79 -3.23
CA MET A 13 -4.98 -9.17 -3.58
C MET A 13 -3.56 -9.58 -3.14
N VAL A 14 -2.55 -8.77 -3.44
CA VAL A 14 -1.17 -9.05 -3.01
C VAL A 14 -1.04 -9.06 -1.49
N CYS A 15 -1.64 -8.08 -0.79
CA CYS A 15 -1.62 -8.05 0.67
C CYS A 15 -2.24 -9.31 1.27
N ALA A 16 -3.37 -9.79 0.74
CA ALA A 16 -4.01 -11.02 1.19
C ALA A 16 -3.16 -12.26 0.88
N GLN A 17 -2.60 -12.36 -0.33
CA GLN A 17 -1.75 -13.47 -0.73
C GLN A 17 -0.51 -13.63 0.15
N VAL A 18 0.11 -12.51 0.56
CA VAL A 18 1.25 -12.55 1.49
C VAL A 18 0.83 -13.12 2.83
N VAL A 19 -0.29 -12.66 3.42
CA VAL A 19 -0.80 -13.21 4.69
C VAL A 19 -1.11 -14.70 4.55
N CYS A 20 -1.82 -15.10 3.50
CA CYS A 20 -2.14 -16.51 3.25
C CYS A 20 -0.87 -17.35 3.11
N THR A 21 0.12 -16.88 2.34
CA THR A 21 1.39 -17.58 2.16
C THR A 21 2.14 -17.75 3.48
N VAL A 22 2.14 -16.73 4.33
CA VAL A 22 2.74 -16.83 5.66
C VAL A 22 2.00 -17.87 6.51
N CYS A 23 0.68 -17.87 6.49
CA CYS A 23 -0.11 -18.89 7.20
C CYS A 23 0.19 -20.30 6.68
N ASP A 24 0.26 -20.48 5.35
CA ASP A 24 0.57 -21.78 4.73
C ASP A 24 1.99 -22.27 5.10
N LEU A 25 2.95 -21.36 5.20
CA LEU A 25 4.33 -21.68 5.60
C LEU A 25 4.47 -22.03 7.08
N LEU A 26 3.73 -21.34 7.94
CA LEU A 26 3.73 -21.59 9.39
C LEU A 26 2.90 -22.82 9.75
N GLY A 27 1.89 -23.16 8.96
CA GLY A 27 1.00 -24.30 9.23
C GLY A 27 0.40 -24.23 10.64
N ASP A 28 0.56 -25.30 11.41
CA ASP A 28 0.02 -25.41 12.77
C ASP A 28 0.72 -24.48 13.79
N GLU A 29 1.89 -23.91 13.46
CA GLU A 29 2.61 -22.95 14.30
C GLU A 29 2.05 -21.52 14.18
N ALA A 30 1.08 -21.29 13.28
CA ALA A 30 0.43 -20.01 13.07
C ALA A 30 -0.55 -19.70 14.23
N SER A 31 -0.02 -19.20 15.35
CA SER A 31 -0.88 -18.71 16.43
C SER A 31 -1.79 -17.57 15.92
N PRO A 32 -3.02 -17.42 16.46
CA PRO A 32 -3.92 -16.34 16.06
C PRO A 32 -3.29 -14.95 16.17
N GLN A 33 -2.46 -14.71 17.20
CA GLN A 33 -1.80 -13.42 17.38
C GLN A 33 -0.76 -13.14 16.27
N HIS A 34 -0.03 -14.15 15.82
CA HIS A 34 0.91 -13.99 14.71
C HIS A 34 0.16 -13.64 13.42
N VAL A 35 -0.94 -14.33 13.13
CA VAL A 35 -1.76 -14.07 11.94
C VAL A 35 -2.35 -12.66 11.97
N GLU A 36 -2.88 -12.22 13.12
CA GLU A 36 -3.39 -10.85 13.29
C GLU A 36 -2.31 -9.79 13.06
N ALA A 37 -1.10 -10.01 13.56
CA ALA A 37 0.02 -9.11 13.35
C ALA A 37 0.39 -8.99 11.85
N TRP A 38 0.39 -10.10 11.11
CA TRP A 38 0.61 -10.10 9.67
C TRP A 38 -0.51 -9.38 8.92
N ILE A 39 -1.77 -9.59 9.31
CA ILE A 39 -2.91 -8.87 8.74
C ILE A 39 -2.76 -7.35 8.96
N GLU A 40 -2.41 -6.93 10.17
CA GLU A 40 -2.25 -5.51 10.48
C GLU A 40 -1.10 -4.87 9.71
N MET A 41 0.04 -5.56 9.64
CA MET A 41 1.20 -5.11 8.86
C MET A 41 0.86 -4.98 7.38
N MET A 42 0.21 -5.98 6.78
CA MET A 42 -0.18 -5.92 5.36
C MET A 42 -1.26 -4.89 5.09
N ARG A 43 -2.17 -4.62 6.04
CA ARG A 43 -3.12 -3.49 5.95
C ARG A 43 -2.39 -2.15 5.95
N TYR A 44 -1.40 -1.97 6.82
CA TYR A 44 -0.61 -0.75 6.86
C TYR A 44 0.17 -0.53 5.55
N LEU A 45 0.88 -1.56 5.08
CA LEU A 45 1.64 -1.51 3.83
C LEU A 45 0.73 -1.23 2.63
N GLY A 46 -0.41 -1.92 2.52
CA GLY A 46 -1.37 -1.70 1.45
C GLY A 46 -1.88 -0.26 1.40
N ARG A 47 -2.21 0.34 2.56
CA ARG A 47 -2.59 1.76 2.63
C ARG A 47 -1.48 2.67 2.12
N LYS A 48 -0.23 2.45 2.55
CA LYS A 48 0.90 3.29 2.15
C LYS A 48 1.23 3.20 0.66
N LEU A 49 1.09 2.03 0.06
CA LEU A 49 1.25 1.85 -1.39
C LEU A 49 0.19 2.63 -2.17
N LEU A 50 -1.07 2.61 -1.70
CA LEU A 50 -2.16 3.35 -2.33
C LEU A 50 -1.99 4.87 -2.17
N ASP A 51 -1.63 5.35 -0.98
CA ASP A 51 -1.29 6.76 -0.74
C ASP A 51 -0.21 7.24 -1.73
N GLY A 52 0.85 6.45 -1.90
CA GLY A 52 1.95 6.75 -2.83
C GLY A 52 1.50 6.75 -4.30
N HIS A 53 0.60 5.84 -4.67
CA HIS A 53 0.04 5.79 -6.03
C HIS A 53 -0.83 7.00 -6.36
N GLU A 54 -1.71 7.40 -5.43
CA GLU A 54 -2.50 8.62 -5.57
C GLU A 54 -1.63 9.87 -5.67
N TYR A 55 -0.59 9.94 -4.83
CA TYR A 55 0.40 11.01 -4.89
C TYR A 55 1.12 11.08 -6.24
N ALA A 56 1.56 9.94 -6.79
CA ALA A 56 2.18 9.87 -8.12
C ALA A 56 1.22 10.34 -9.21
N LYS A 57 -0.07 9.99 -9.12
CA LYS A 57 -1.11 10.46 -10.05
C LYS A 57 -1.32 11.97 -9.98
N LEU A 58 -1.31 12.56 -8.78
CA LEU A 58 -1.53 14.00 -8.59
C LEU A 58 -0.34 14.83 -9.07
N THR A 59 0.89 14.36 -8.81
CA THR A 59 2.13 14.99 -9.28
C THR A 59 2.28 14.89 -10.80
N ALA A 60 2.00 13.74 -11.41
CA ALA A 60 2.02 13.57 -12.87
C ALA A 60 1.03 14.52 -13.58
N LYS A 61 -0.11 14.81 -12.94
CA LYS A 61 -1.10 15.78 -13.43
C LYS A 61 -0.71 17.24 -13.18
N HIS A 62 0.50 17.53 -12.67
CA HIS A 62 0.99 18.87 -12.28
C HIS A 62 0.05 19.63 -11.32
N ARG A 63 -0.81 18.91 -10.57
CA ARG A 63 -1.79 19.54 -9.66
C ARG A 63 -1.20 19.88 -8.28
N ILE A 64 0.04 19.48 -8.02
CA ILE A 64 0.71 19.65 -6.73
C ILE A 64 2.21 19.89 -6.97
N SER A 65 2.76 20.95 -6.37
CA SER A 65 4.20 21.19 -6.28
C SER A 65 4.69 20.87 -4.88
N ILE A 66 5.78 20.11 -4.75
CA ILE A 66 6.37 19.76 -3.45
C ILE A 66 7.59 20.63 -3.22
N ASN A 67 7.54 21.47 -2.18
CA ASN A 67 8.75 22.05 -1.62
C ASN A 67 9.48 20.94 -0.85
N ARG A 68 10.66 20.53 -1.30
CA ARG A 68 11.42 19.45 -0.64
C ARG A 68 12.06 19.86 0.69
N ASN A 69 12.08 21.16 1.00
CA ASN A 69 12.72 21.70 2.21
C ASN A 69 11.79 21.74 3.42
N ASP A 70 10.47 21.79 3.19
CA ASP A 70 9.45 21.75 4.23
C ASP A 70 8.56 20.56 3.89
N HIS A 71 8.37 19.60 4.79
CA HIS A 71 7.54 18.41 4.55
C HIS A 71 6.03 18.72 4.39
N HIS A 72 5.66 19.95 4.01
CA HIS A 72 4.32 20.46 3.84
C HIS A 72 3.90 20.49 2.36
N LEU A 73 2.72 19.93 2.10
CA LEU A 73 2.10 19.86 0.78
C LEU A 73 1.31 21.15 0.50
N PHE A 74 1.54 21.79 -0.65
CA PHE A 74 0.74 22.93 -1.11
C PHE A 74 -0.06 22.53 -2.36
N LEU A 75 -1.37 22.72 -2.32
CA LEU A 75 -2.25 22.60 -3.48
C LEU A 75 -2.16 23.89 -4.29
N MET A 76 -1.88 23.79 -5.59
CA MET A 76 -2.07 24.90 -6.52
C MET A 76 -3.52 24.85 -7.00
N LEU A 77 -4.32 25.84 -6.60
CA LEU A 77 -5.69 26.07 -7.07
C LEU A 77 -5.68 26.93 -8.33
#